data_AF-A0AAE1P144-F1
#
_entry.id   AF-A0AAE1P144-F1
#
_cell.length_a   1.000
_cell.length_b   1.000
_cell.length_c   1.000
_cell.angle_alpha   90.00
_cell.angle_beta   90.00
_cell.angle_gamma   90.00
#
_symmetry.space_group_name_H-M   'P 1'
#
loop_
_entity.id
_entity.type
_entity.pdbx_description
1 polymer ?
#
loop_
_entity_poly.entity_id
_entity_poly.type
_entity_poly.pdbx_seq_one_letter_code
_entity_poly.pdbx_strand_id
1 'polypeptide(L)'
;MDHGTTYASQERKLNSFHLKCLRHILHIQWQDRVPSTEVLKRANMHSMFVILSKRCLRWLGHVKRMECDLILKDLLYGERANGS
;
A
#
# COMPACT_ATOMS: atom_id res chain seq x y z
N MET A 1 4.68 17.30 14.04
CA MET A 1 4.01 15.98 13.98
C MET A 1 3.12 16.02 12.76
N ASP A 2 3.59 15.39 11.70
CA ASP A 2 3.05 15.52 10.35
C ASP A 2 3.03 14.11 9.77
N HIS A 3 2.04 13.32 10.21
CA HIS A 3 1.86 11.91 9.84
C HIS A 3 1.52 11.69 8.35
N GLY A 4 1.25 12.75 7.58
CA GLY A 4 0.90 12.67 6.16
C GLY A 4 2.08 12.58 5.19
N THR A 5 3.28 13.02 5.58
CA THR A 5 4.44 13.09 4.66
C THR A 5 5.32 11.83 4.72
N THR A 6 5.25 11.07 5.81
CA THR A 6 6.07 9.87 6.03
C THR A 6 5.62 8.70 5.17
N TYR A 7 4.31 8.47 5.00
CA TYR A 7 3.79 7.30 4.29
C TYR A 7 4.17 7.30 2.80
N ALA A 8 3.91 8.40 2.08
CA ALA A 8 4.28 8.52 0.66
C ALA A 8 5.80 8.42 0.41
N SER A 9 6.63 8.81 1.39
CA SER A 9 8.08 8.61 1.33
C SER A 9 8.44 7.13 1.43
N GLN A 10 7.82 6.39 2.35
CA GLN A 10 8.05 4.96 2.50
C GLN A 10 7.55 4.17 1.28
N GLU A 11 6.38 4.52 0.74
CA GLU A 11 5.85 3.92 -0.49
C GLU A 11 6.81 4.09 -1.67
N ARG A 12 7.40 5.28 -1.84
CA ARG A 12 8.40 5.54 -2.88
C ARG A 12 9.64 4.66 -2.71
N LYS A 13 10.15 4.51 -1.48
CA LYS A 13 11.29 3.61 -1.20
C LYS A 13 10.97 2.17 -1.55
N LEU A 14 9.77 1.71 -1.19
CA LEU A 14 9.33 0.35 -1.48
C LEU A 14 9.14 0.11 -2.98
N ASN A 15 8.60 1.09 -3.71
CA ASN A 15 8.48 1.01 -5.16
C ASN A 15 9.85 0.97 -5.86
N SER A 16 10.81 1.76 -5.39
CA SER A 16 12.19 1.73 -5.90
C SER A 16 12.87 0.37 -5.63
N PHE A 17 12.69 -0.18 -4.43
CA PHE A 17 13.17 -1.52 -4.09
C PHE A 17 12.55 -2.59 -4.99
N HIS A 18 11.22 -2.58 -5.12
CA HIS A 18 10.48 -3.50 -5.98
C HIS A 18 11.00 -3.48 -7.44
N LEU A 19 11.16 -2.28 -8.02
CA LEU A 19 11.69 -2.14 -9.38
C LEU A 19 13.15 -2.59 -9.50
N LYS A 20 13.98 -2.35 -8.48
CA LYS A 20 15.38 -2.83 -8.46
C LYS A 20 15.42 -4.36 -8.49
N CYS A 21 14.61 -5.02 -7.67
CA CYS A 21 14.50 -6.48 -7.66
C CYS A 21 14.02 -7.02 -9.02
N LEU A 22 12.98 -6.42 -9.61
CA LEU A 22 12.48 -6.86 -10.91
C LEU A 22 13.51 -6.70 -12.03
N ARG A 23 14.24 -5.58 -12.06
CA ARG A 23 15.32 -5.38 -13.03
C ARG A 23 16.43 -6.43 -12.87
N HIS A 24 16.76 -6.77 -11.64
CA HIS A 24 17.77 -7.80 -11.36
C HIS A 24 17.33 -9.19 -11.84
N ILE A 25 16.09 -9.61 -11.52
CA ILE A 25 15.53 -10.91 -11.92
C ILE A 25 15.38 -11.01 -13.45
N LEU A 26 15.00 -9.90 -14.11
CA LEU A 26 14.85 -9.84 -15.56
C LEU A 26 16.16 -9.54 -16.30
N HIS A 27 17.29 -9.48 -15.60
CA HIS A 27 18.61 -9.15 -16.14
C HIS A 27 18.69 -7.82 -16.92
N ILE A 28 17.84 -6.84 -16.58
CA ILE A 28 17.79 -5.53 -17.24
C ILE A 28 18.91 -4.65 -16.69
N GLN A 29 19.81 -4.24 -17.59
CA GLN A 29 20.92 -3.36 -17.29
C GLN A 29 20.53 -1.88 -17.44
N TRP A 30 21.38 -0.98 -16.96
CA TRP A 30 21.13 0.46 -17.06
C TRP A 30 21.22 0.96 -18.51
N GLN A 31 22.03 0.31 -19.35
CA GLN A 31 22.21 0.63 -20.77
C GLN A 31 20.93 0.38 -21.59
N ASP A 32 20.11 -0.58 -21.17
CA ASP A 32 18.88 -0.95 -21.88
C ASP A 32 17.81 0.16 -21.84
N ARG A 33 17.96 1.13 -20.92
CA ARG A 33 17.05 2.28 -20.73
C ARG A 33 15.57 1.90 -20.67
N VAL A 34 15.24 0.67 -20.24
CA VAL A 34 13.86 0.18 -20.17
C VAL A 34 13.09 0.99 -19.13
N PRO A 35 11.93 1.59 -19.47
CA PRO A 35 11.14 2.35 -18.52
C PRO A 35 10.50 1.43 -17.47
N SER A 36 10.26 1.95 -16.27
CA SER A 36 9.72 1.16 -15.14
C SER A 36 8.35 0.53 -15.44
N THR A 37 7.52 1.17 -16.26
CA THR A 37 6.23 0.63 -16.72
C THR A 37 6.40 -0.64 -17.54
N GLU A 38 7.41 -0.68 -18.40
CA GLU A 38 7.72 -1.85 -19.23
C GLU A 38 8.35 -2.97 -18.40
N VAL A 39 9.17 -2.65 -17.39
CA VAL A 39 9.67 -3.64 -16.42
C VAL A 39 8.52 -4.36 -15.72
N LEU A 40 7.52 -3.59 -15.24
CA LEU A 40 6.33 -4.14 -14.59
C LEU A 40 5.50 -5.00 -15.55
N LYS A 41 5.32 -4.54 -16.79
CA LYS A 41 4.59 -5.27 -17.84
C LYS A 41 5.26 -6.61 -18.16
N ARG A 42 6.58 -6.62 -18.35
CA ARG A 42 7.35 -7.86 -18.61
C ARG A 42 7.30 -8.84 -17.45
N ALA A 43 7.29 -8.34 -16.21
CA ALA A 43 7.12 -9.17 -15.01
C ALA A 43 5.67 -9.63 -14.79
N ASN A 44 4.70 -9.11 -15.54
CA ASN A 44 3.27 -9.25 -15.28
C ASN A 44 2.88 -8.81 -13.84
N MET A 45 3.53 -7.75 -13.34
CA MET A 45 3.36 -7.23 -11.98
C MET A 45 2.73 -5.84 -11.99
N HIS A 46 2.01 -5.51 -10.91
CA HIS A 46 1.50 -4.16 -10.68
C HIS A 46 2.54 -3.33 -9.93
N SER A 47 2.44 -2.00 -10.02
CA SER A 47 3.27 -1.12 -9.20
C SER A 47 3.00 -1.33 -7.71
N MET A 48 3.97 -0.99 -6.87
CA MET A 48 3.85 -1.19 -5.42
C MET A 48 2.67 -0.38 -4.85
N PHE A 49 2.42 0.80 -5.40
CA PHE A 49 1.26 1.62 -5.06
C PHE A 49 -0.05 0.85 -5.23
N VAL A 50 -0.29 0.24 -6.39
CA VAL A 50 -1.54 -0.49 -6.66
C VAL A 50 -1.70 -1.69 -5.72
N ILE A 51 -0.60 -2.39 -5.41
CA ILE A 51 -0.61 -3.52 -4.48
C ILE A 51 -0.99 -3.05 -3.07
N LEU A 52 -0.38 -1.96 -2.59
CA LEU A 52 -0.69 -1.37 -1.30
C LEU A 52 -2.13 -0.88 -1.23
N SER A 53 -2.59 -0.12 -2.24
CA SER A 53 -3.98 0.35 -2.29
C SER A 53 -4.98 -0.80 -2.25
N LYS A 54 -4.76 -1.88 -3.02
CA LYS A 54 -5.61 -3.08 -2.97
C LYS A 54 -5.64 -3.72 -1.58
N ARG A 55 -4.49 -3.77 -0.90
CA ARG A 55 -4.38 -4.35 0.46
C ARG A 55 -5.08 -3.47 1.49
N CYS A 56 -4.88 -2.15 1.44
CA CYS A 56 -5.56 -1.18 2.29
C CYS A 56 -7.08 -1.24 2.11
N LEU A 57 -7.57 -1.31 0.87
CA LEU A 57 -9.00 -1.46 0.59
C LEU A 57 -9.56 -2.78 1.11
N ARG A 58 -8.82 -3.88 0.96
CA ARG A 58 -9.23 -5.18 1.52
C ARG A 58 -9.28 -5.14 3.04
N TRP A 59 -8.29 -4.52 3.69
CA TRP A 59 -8.26 -4.33 5.13
C TRP A 59 -9.44 -3.46 5.59
N LEU A 60 -9.68 -2.33 4.94
CA LEU A 60 -10.81 -1.46 5.28
C LEU A 60 -12.15 -2.18 5.11
N GLY A 61 -12.31 -2.94 4.02
CA GLY A 61 -13.50 -3.76 3.80
C GLY A 61 -13.61 -4.95 4.76
N HIS A 62 -12.50 -5.44 5.32
CA HIS A 62 -12.50 -6.44 6.38
C HIS A 62 -12.92 -5.80 7.71
N VAL A 63 -12.32 -4.66 8.08
CA VAL A 63 -12.69 -3.89 9.27
C VAL A 63 -14.17 -3.52 9.26
N LYS A 64 -14.71 -3.09 8.11
CA LYS A 64 -16.14 -2.81 7.97
C LYS A 64 -17.04 -4.03 8.22
N ARG A 65 -16.54 -5.23 7.93
CA ARG A 65 -17.27 -6.51 8.07
C ARG A 65 -16.99 -7.24 9.38
N MET A 66 -15.92 -6.87 10.09
CA MET A 66 -15.82 -7.16 11.52
C MET A 66 -16.98 -6.42 12.16
N GLU A 67 -18.04 -7.15 12.48
CA GLU A 67 -19.11 -6.65 13.33
C GLU A 67 -18.42 -6.12 14.59
N CYS A 68 -18.42 -4.81 14.76
CA CYS A 68 -17.64 -4.18 15.81
C CYS A 68 -18.24 -4.61 17.14
N ASP A 69 -17.58 -5.53 17.83
CA ASP A 69 -17.72 -5.70 19.27
C ASP A 69 -17.23 -4.41 19.93
N LEU A 70 -18.11 -3.41 19.90
CA LEU A 70 -18.21 -2.16 20.68
C LEU A 70 -17.00 -1.22 20.68
N ILE A 71 -15.76 -1.70 20.82
CA ILE A 71 -14.54 -0.92 21.04
C ILE A 71 -14.11 -0.16 19.78
N LEU A 72 -14.14 -0.80 18.61
CA LEU A 72 -13.64 -0.17 17.37
C LEU A 72 -14.64 0.84 16.80
N LYS A 73 -15.94 0.64 17.04
CA LYS A 73 -16.99 1.59 16.67
C LYS A 73 -16.90 2.85 17.54
N ASP A 74 -16.63 2.69 18.83
CA ASP A 74 -16.40 3.80 19.77
C ASP A 74 -15.19 4.65 19.36
N LEU A 75 -14.08 3.99 18.98
CA LEU A 75 -12.85 4.66 18.54
C LEU A 75 -12.99 5.32 17.16
N LEU A 76 -13.67 4.68 16.20
CA LEU A 76 -13.84 5.20 14.83
C LEU A 76 -14.90 6.30 14.72
N TYR A 77 -15.98 6.21 15.49
CA TYR A 77 -17.11 7.15 15.42
C TYR A 77 -17.18 8.11 16.62
N GLY A 78 -16.33 7.95 17.65
CA GLY A 78 -16.27 8.81 18.83
C GLY A 78 -17.53 8.74 19.70
N GLU A 79 -18.33 7.69 19.55
CA GLU A 79 -19.69 7.63 20.07
C GLU A 79 -19.74 7.04 21.49
N ARG A 80 -19.10 7.72 22.46
CA ARG A 80 -19.26 7.38 23.89
C ARG A 80 -20.76 7.39 24.22
N ALA A 81 -21.33 6.20 24.43
CA ALA A 81 -22.63 6.08 25.08
C ALA A 81 -22.50 6.59 26.52
N ASN A 82 -22.76 7.88 26.72
CA ASN A 82 -23.06 8.45 28.01
C ASN A 82 -24.42 7.87 28.44
N GLY A 83 -24.38 6.82 29.25
CA GLY A 83 -25.56 6.21 29.86
C GLY A 83 -25.27 5.84 31.31
N SER A 84 -25.60 6.78 32.19
CA SER A 84 -25.96 6.67 33.62
C SER A 84 -25.18 5.71 34.52
#